data_AF-A0A1B0GWP1-F1
#
_entry.id   AF-A0A1B0GWP1-F1
#
_cell.length_a   1.000
_cell.length_b   1.000
_cell.length_c   1.000
_cell.angle_alpha   90.00
_cell.angle_beta   90.00
_cell.angle_gamma   90.00
#
_symmetry.space_group_name_H-M   'P 1'
#
loop_
_entity.id
_entity.type
_entity.pdbx_description
1 polymer ?
#
loop_
_entity_poly.entity_id
_entity_poly.type
_entity_poly.pdbx_seq_one_letter_code
_entity_poly.pdbx_strand_id
1 'polypeptide(L)'
;MNCVVRRKEGSRRRPGRQSSLEEGGRKGGKGGRQGKVWRGMVGGSLQAGWMLHPNCLFSHIPLLTMARIQLGALGMLGKYFTTELDSQPYPFVSEPSELSDSVSCLFDYMCDGVMHDPCLMPTLHPSLESLARMEAVVNLYQELMKCADPRIQNYPLMGSPLLITSILLTYVYFVLSLGPRIMANRKPFQLRGFMIVYNFSLVTLSLYIVYEFLMSGWLSTYTWRCDPVDFSNNPEALRMVRVAWLFMLSKVIELMDTVIFILRKKDGQVTFLHVFHHSVLPWSWWWGIKIAPGGMGSFHAMINSSVHVVMYLYYGLSALGPVAQPYLWWKKHMTAIQLIQFVLVSLHISQYYFMPSCNYQYPIIIHLIWMYGTIFFILFSNFWYHSYTKGKRLPRAVQQNGAAASMKVKAN
;
A
#
# COMPACT_ATOMS: atom_id res chain seq x y z
N MET A 1 -29.28 13.10 7.42
CA MET A 1 -29.97 13.53 6.18
C MET A 1 -30.53 12.29 5.50
N ASN A 2 -31.86 12.18 5.37
CA ASN A 2 -32.49 10.94 4.92
C ASN A 2 -32.67 10.96 3.39
N CYS A 3 -32.07 10.00 2.68
CA CYS A 3 -32.31 9.79 1.25
C CYS A 3 -33.31 8.63 1.05
N VAL A 4 -34.55 8.96 0.69
CA VAL A 4 -35.60 7.98 0.36
C VAL A 4 -35.58 7.69 -1.14
N VAL A 5 -35.46 6.42 -1.53
CA VAL A 5 -35.53 5.99 -2.93
C VAL A 5 -36.90 5.37 -3.22
N ARG A 6 -37.76 6.08 -3.95
CA ARG A 6 -39.02 5.54 -4.48
C ARG A 6 -38.77 4.72 -5.76
N ARG A 7 -39.23 3.47 -5.79
CA ARG A 7 -39.24 2.62 -6.98
C ARG A 7 -40.49 2.91 -7.82
N LYS A 8 -40.35 3.04 -9.14
CA LYS A 8 -41.49 3.15 -10.08
C LYS A 8 -41.67 1.80 -10.78
N GLU A 9 -42.87 1.23 -10.73
CA GLU A 9 -43.21 -0.01 -11.43
C GLU A 9 -43.53 0.26 -12.91
N GLY A 10 -43.26 -0.72 -13.79
CA GLY A 10 -43.41 -0.60 -15.24
C GLY A 10 -43.56 -1.96 -15.92
N SER A 11 -44.78 -2.26 -16.35
CA SER A 11 -45.33 -3.57 -16.75
C SER A 11 -44.63 -4.37 -17.88
N ARG A 12 -44.64 -5.70 -17.67
CA ARG A 12 -44.56 -6.87 -18.60
C ARG A 12 -44.74 -6.64 -20.13
N ARG A 13 -43.98 -7.43 -20.93
CA ARG A 13 -44.50 -8.57 -21.76
C ARG A 13 -43.36 -9.50 -22.26
N ARG A 14 -43.72 -10.69 -22.80
CA ARG A 14 -42.90 -11.93 -22.89
C ARG A 14 -42.47 -12.33 -24.34
N PRO A 15 -41.56 -13.33 -24.52
CA PRO A 15 -40.82 -13.61 -25.77
C PRO A 15 -41.31 -14.83 -26.59
N GLY A 16 -40.65 -15.12 -27.72
CA GLY A 16 -40.76 -16.39 -28.45
C GLY A 16 -39.50 -16.77 -29.26
N ARG A 17 -39.10 -18.07 -29.18
CA ARG A 17 -38.72 -19.07 -30.21
C ARG A 17 -37.87 -18.66 -31.45
N GLN A 18 -37.02 -19.51 -32.06
CA GLN A 18 -37.01 -20.99 -32.11
C GLN A 18 -35.64 -21.58 -32.60
N SER A 19 -35.28 -22.80 -32.14
CA SER A 19 -34.58 -23.96 -32.82
C SER A 19 -33.34 -23.80 -33.73
N SER A 20 -32.46 -24.80 -33.97
CA SER A 20 -32.07 -26.10 -33.34
C SER A 20 -30.94 -26.77 -34.19
N LEU A 21 -30.33 -27.87 -33.69
CA LEU A 21 -29.53 -28.90 -34.43
C LEU A 21 -28.08 -28.53 -34.86
N GLU A 22 -27.07 -29.43 -34.92
CA GLU A 22 -26.77 -30.72 -34.25
C GLU A 22 -25.25 -31.06 -34.43
N GLU A 23 -24.75 -32.03 -33.64
CA GLU A 23 -23.59 -32.97 -33.76
C GLU A 23 -22.45 -32.79 -34.82
N GLY A 24 -21.21 -33.30 -34.63
CA GLY A 24 -20.60 -34.04 -33.51
C GLY A 24 -19.23 -34.70 -33.88
N GLY A 25 -18.34 -34.90 -32.89
CA GLY A 25 -17.11 -35.74 -32.96
C GLY A 25 -15.93 -35.27 -33.85
N ARG A 26 -14.70 -35.84 -33.75
CA ARG A 26 -13.94 -36.41 -32.61
C ARG A 26 -12.44 -36.57 -32.99
N LYS A 27 -11.51 -36.28 -32.05
CA LYS A 27 -10.09 -36.74 -31.97
C LYS A 27 -9.07 -36.44 -33.10
N GLY A 28 -7.98 -35.77 -32.70
CA GLY A 28 -6.64 -36.41 -32.71
C GLY A 28 -5.55 -35.80 -33.61
N GLY A 29 -4.51 -35.22 -33.01
CA GLY A 29 -3.27 -34.86 -33.71
C GLY A 29 -2.31 -34.01 -32.87
N LYS A 30 -1.13 -34.55 -32.49
CA LYS A 30 -0.07 -33.80 -31.81
C LYS A 30 0.81 -33.08 -32.83
N GLY A 31 1.14 -31.81 -32.60
CA GLY A 31 2.12 -31.05 -33.40
C GLY A 31 2.44 -29.71 -32.73
N GLY A 32 3.73 -29.38 -32.56
CA GLY A 32 4.17 -28.24 -31.77
C GLY A 32 4.59 -26.99 -32.56
N ARG A 33 5.16 -26.03 -31.81
CA ARG A 33 5.74 -24.71 -32.18
C ARG A 33 4.79 -23.49 -32.16
N GLN A 34 5.11 -22.63 -31.18
CA GLN A 34 5.26 -21.17 -31.28
C GLN A 34 4.21 -20.35 -32.06
N GLY A 35 3.46 -19.51 -31.33
CA GLY A 35 3.20 -18.15 -31.79
C GLY A 35 1.80 -17.56 -31.58
N LYS A 36 1.75 -16.50 -30.77
CA LYS A 36 0.78 -15.38 -30.80
C LYS A 36 -0.67 -15.62 -30.34
N VAL A 37 -1.27 -14.48 -29.99
CA VAL A 37 -2.70 -14.17 -29.84
C VAL A 37 -3.45 -14.79 -28.66
N TRP A 38 -3.82 -13.92 -27.71
CA TRP A 38 -5.16 -13.93 -27.13
C TRP A 38 -5.81 -12.55 -27.33
N ARG A 39 -6.90 -12.51 -28.09
CA ARG A 39 -7.79 -11.36 -28.31
C ARG A 39 -9.22 -11.92 -28.37
N GLY A 40 -10.15 -11.31 -27.62
CA GLY A 40 -11.48 -11.83 -27.28
C GLY A 40 -11.58 -11.85 -25.75
N MET A 41 -12.63 -11.41 -25.04
CA MET A 41 -14.06 -11.14 -25.32
C MET A 41 -14.49 -9.91 -24.45
N VAL A 42 -15.58 -9.16 -24.66
CA VAL A 42 -16.67 -9.06 -25.67
C VAL A 42 -16.81 -7.57 -26.07
N GLY A 43 -17.41 -7.23 -27.22
CA GLY A 43 -17.90 -5.87 -27.53
C GLY A 43 -19.42 -5.78 -27.38
N GLY A 44 -19.94 -4.73 -26.73
CA GLY A 44 -21.38 -4.50 -26.55
C GLY A 44 -21.66 -3.04 -26.19
N SER A 45 -22.17 -2.28 -27.16
CA SER A 45 -22.58 -0.89 -26.96
C SER A 45 -23.97 -0.83 -26.32
N LEU A 46 -24.15 0.02 -25.32
CA LEU A 46 -25.47 0.54 -24.95
C LEU A 46 -25.32 1.91 -24.27
N GLN A 47 -25.77 2.95 -24.96
CA GLN A 47 -25.90 4.30 -24.41
C GLN A 47 -27.09 4.34 -23.43
N ALA A 48 -26.85 4.76 -22.19
CA ALA A 48 -27.89 5.27 -21.30
C ALA A 48 -27.26 6.32 -20.38
N GLY A 49 -27.57 7.60 -20.63
CA GLY A 49 -26.98 8.71 -19.90
C GLY A 49 -27.50 8.80 -18.47
N TRP A 50 -26.59 8.85 -17.50
CA TRP A 50 -26.89 9.24 -16.12
C TRP A 50 -25.89 10.29 -15.66
N MET A 51 -26.29 11.56 -15.73
CA MET A 51 -25.62 12.62 -14.98
C MET A 51 -25.96 12.41 -13.49
N LEU A 52 -25.05 11.81 -12.74
CA LEU A 52 -25.20 11.60 -11.30
C LEU A 52 -24.13 12.40 -10.54
N HIS A 53 -24.62 13.18 -9.57
CA HIS A 53 -23.83 14.10 -8.76
C HIS A 53 -22.74 13.35 -7.96
N PRO A 54 -21.48 13.82 -7.96
CA PRO A 54 -20.33 13.02 -7.47
C PRO A 54 -20.38 12.66 -5.98
N ASN A 55 -21.22 13.34 -5.19
CA ASN A 55 -21.31 13.13 -3.75
C ASN A 55 -22.24 11.97 -3.31
N CYS A 56 -22.94 11.29 -4.24
CA CYS A 56 -23.91 10.24 -3.89
C CYS A 56 -23.47 8.79 -4.24
N LEU A 57 -22.36 8.59 -4.96
CA LEU A 57 -21.94 7.24 -5.38
C LEU A 57 -21.06 6.47 -4.36
N PHE A 58 -20.58 7.14 -3.31
CA PHE A 58 -19.56 6.58 -2.41
C PHE A 58 -20.05 6.24 -0.99
N SER A 59 -21.33 6.48 -0.67
CA SER A 59 -21.88 6.30 0.68
C SER A 59 -22.18 4.85 1.11
N HIS A 60 -22.07 3.88 0.20
CA HIS A 60 -22.49 2.48 0.45
C HIS A 60 -21.47 1.40 0.08
N ILE A 61 -20.18 1.72 -0.07
CA ILE A 61 -19.13 0.70 -0.25
C ILE A 61 -18.46 0.43 1.11
N PRO A 62 -18.61 -0.77 1.70
CA PRO A 62 -18.04 -1.07 3.01
C PRO A 62 -16.51 -1.03 3.02
N LEU A 63 -15.94 -0.71 4.19
CA LEU A 63 -14.51 -0.81 4.45
C LEU A 63 -13.91 -2.18 4.13
N LEU A 64 -14.54 -3.29 4.46
CA LEU A 64 -14.07 -4.64 4.10
C LEU A 64 -14.27 -4.95 2.63
N THR A 65 -15.17 -4.29 1.90
CA THR A 65 -15.18 -4.39 0.43
C THR A 65 -13.99 -3.61 -0.12
N MET A 66 -13.73 -2.40 0.36
CA MET A 66 -12.53 -1.61 0.02
C MET A 66 -11.22 -2.32 0.40
N ALA A 67 -11.16 -2.95 1.58
CA ALA A 67 -10.02 -3.70 2.08
C ALA A 67 -9.90 -5.09 1.44
N ARG A 68 -11.00 -5.73 1.00
CA ARG A 68 -10.95 -6.92 0.12
C ARG A 68 -10.60 -6.55 -1.33
N ILE A 69 -10.87 -5.33 -1.79
CA ILE A 69 -10.33 -4.86 -3.08
C ILE A 69 -8.84 -4.51 -2.91
N GLN A 70 -8.38 -3.96 -1.78
CA GLN A 70 -6.96 -3.81 -1.48
C GLN A 70 -6.27 -5.17 -1.31
N LEU A 71 -6.66 -6.01 -0.35
CA LEU A 71 -6.15 -7.37 -0.14
C LEU A 71 -6.36 -8.28 -1.37
N GLY A 72 -7.40 -8.06 -2.15
CA GLY A 72 -7.65 -8.75 -3.42
C GLY A 72 -6.81 -8.22 -4.57
N ALA A 73 -6.45 -6.93 -4.59
CA ALA A 73 -5.47 -6.37 -5.51
C ALA A 73 -4.03 -6.74 -5.12
N LEU A 74 -3.74 -6.83 -3.81
CA LEU A 74 -2.49 -7.33 -3.24
C LEU A 74 -2.37 -8.85 -3.45
N GLY A 75 -3.48 -9.59 -3.35
CA GLY A 75 -3.58 -11.01 -3.67
C GLY A 75 -3.57 -11.29 -5.17
N MET A 76 -4.12 -10.39 -6.00
CA MET A 76 -3.92 -10.40 -7.45
C MET A 76 -2.49 -10.06 -7.81
N LEU A 77 -1.84 -9.09 -7.14
CA LEU A 77 -0.41 -8.79 -7.27
C LEU A 77 0.46 -10.00 -6.87
N GLY A 78 0.12 -10.68 -5.78
CA GLY A 78 0.71 -11.96 -5.38
C GLY A 78 0.53 -12.99 -6.49
N LYS A 79 -0.70 -13.27 -6.92
CA LYS A 79 -1.00 -14.21 -8.02
C LYS A 79 -0.42 -13.81 -9.38
N TYR A 80 -0.07 -12.54 -9.60
CA TYR A 80 0.61 -12.05 -10.80
C TYR A 80 2.13 -12.33 -10.77
N PHE A 81 2.70 -12.62 -9.59
CA PHE A 81 4.14 -12.83 -9.40
C PHE A 81 4.53 -14.16 -8.72
N THR A 82 3.58 -14.91 -8.14
CA THR A 82 3.77 -16.22 -7.52
C THR A 82 2.53 -17.10 -7.71
N THR A 83 2.72 -18.32 -8.22
CA THR A 83 1.68 -19.38 -8.30
C THR A 83 1.65 -20.22 -7.02
N GLU A 84 0.54 -20.94 -6.81
CA GLU A 84 0.23 -21.83 -5.68
C GLU A 84 0.29 -21.23 -4.26
N LEU A 85 -0.85 -21.28 -3.56
CA LEU A 85 -1.04 -22.17 -2.39
C LEU A 85 -2.54 -22.21 -2.03
N ASP A 86 -2.99 -23.38 -1.58
CA ASP A 86 -4.41 -23.76 -1.53
C ASP A 86 -4.97 -23.83 -0.09
N SER A 87 -6.28 -24.04 0.00
CA SER A 87 -7.13 -23.82 1.17
C SER A 87 -7.23 -24.99 2.18
N GLN A 88 -7.59 -24.63 3.42
CA GLN A 88 -8.07 -25.53 4.49
C GLN A 88 -9.43 -24.99 5.00
N PRO A 89 -10.40 -25.86 5.35
CA PRO A 89 -11.74 -25.45 5.77
C PRO A 89 -11.84 -25.18 7.28
N TYR A 90 -12.70 -24.23 7.66
CA TYR A 90 -13.07 -23.89 9.04
C TYR A 90 -14.58 -24.17 9.28
N PRO A 91 -15.03 -24.39 10.53
CA PRO A 91 -16.41 -24.80 10.83
C PRO A 91 -17.47 -23.71 10.53
N PHE A 92 -18.73 -24.14 10.51
CA PHE A 92 -19.90 -23.34 10.11
C PHE A 92 -20.71 -22.86 11.31
N VAL A 93 -21.26 -21.65 11.21
CA VAL A 93 -22.03 -20.98 12.27
C VAL A 93 -23.36 -20.46 11.71
N SER A 94 -24.41 -20.53 12.52
CA SER A 94 -25.79 -20.29 12.10
C SER A 94 -26.42 -18.99 12.58
N GLU A 95 -25.83 -18.26 13.53
CA GLU A 95 -26.51 -17.15 14.22
C GLU A 95 -25.84 -15.76 14.06
N PRO A 96 -26.61 -14.65 14.03
CA PRO A 96 -26.06 -13.29 13.92
C PRO A 96 -25.32 -12.77 15.17
N SER A 97 -25.59 -13.33 16.34
CA SER A 97 -24.99 -12.97 17.64
C SER A 97 -23.47 -13.12 17.62
N GLU A 98 -22.98 -14.29 17.23
CA GLU A 98 -21.55 -14.64 17.22
C GLU A 98 -20.70 -13.70 16.33
N LEU A 99 -21.32 -13.09 15.31
CA LEU A 99 -20.67 -12.11 14.44
C LEU A 99 -20.47 -10.75 15.12
N SER A 100 -21.39 -10.36 16.00
CA SER A 100 -21.24 -9.17 16.85
C SER A 100 -20.10 -9.37 17.84
N ASP A 101 -20.07 -10.52 18.51
CA ASP A 101 -19.04 -10.87 19.50
C ASP A 101 -17.65 -10.97 18.85
N SER A 102 -17.56 -11.53 17.63
CA SER A 102 -16.33 -11.55 16.83
C SER A 102 -15.81 -10.14 16.48
N VAL A 103 -16.71 -9.20 16.19
CA VAL A 103 -16.35 -7.80 15.88
C VAL A 103 -15.92 -7.06 17.15
N SER A 104 -16.58 -7.29 18.28
CA SER A 104 -16.19 -6.75 19.58
C SER A 104 -14.81 -7.30 20.01
N CYS A 105 -14.57 -8.61 19.91
CA CYS A 105 -13.28 -9.25 20.18
C CYS A 105 -12.14 -8.63 19.35
N LEU A 106 -12.39 -8.38 18.05
CA LEU A 106 -11.44 -7.66 17.19
C LEU A 106 -11.25 -6.20 17.59
N PHE A 107 -12.31 -5.50 18.02
CA PHE A 107 -12.24 -4.12 18.50
C PHE A 107 -11.42 -4.00 19.79
N ASP A 108 -11.74 -4.80 20.81
CA ASP A 108 -11.04 -4.83 22.10
C ASP A 108 -9.55 -5.13 21.88
N TYR A 109 -9.23 -6.08 21.00
CA TYR A 109 -7.85 -6.37 20.59
C TYR A 109 -7.16 -5.21 19.85
N MET A 110 -7.89 -4.44 19.04
CA MET A 110 -7.34 -3.31 18.29
C MET A 110 -7.14 -2.04 19.14
N CYS A 111 -8.00 -1.83 20.14
CA CYS A 111 -8.04 -0.61 20.94
C CYS A 111 -7.38 -0.74 22.30
N ASP A 112 -7.67 -1.83 23.02
CA ASP A 112 -7.16 -2.07 24.38
C ASP A 112 -6.01 -3.11 24.39
N GLY A 113 -5.80 -3.80 23.27
CA GLY A 113 -4.69 -4.75 23.10
C GLY A 113 -4.86 -6.09 23.81
N VAL A 114 -6.04 -6.36 24.38
CA VAL A 114 -6.33 -7.57 25.14
C VAL A 114 -6.86 -8.66 24.22
N MET A 115 -6.21 -9.83 24.19
CA MET A 115 -6.82 -11.04 23.62
C MET A 115 -7.72 -11.71 24.66
N HIS A 116 -9.03 -11.49 24.54
CA HIS A 116 -10.03 -12.32 25.20
C HIS A 116 -10.41 -13.49 24.28
N ASP A 117 -9.77 -14.65 24.51
CA ASP A 117 -9.92 -15.88 23.75
C ASP A 117 -9.58 -15.77 22.24
N PRO A 118 -9.39 -16.89 21.50
CA PRO A 118 -9.19 -16.80 20.06
C PRO A 118 -10.48 -16.32 19.37
N CYS A 119 -10.48 -15.10 18.82
CA CYS A 119 -11.58 -14.58 18.01
C CYS A 119 -11.83 -15.48 16.78
N LEU A 120 -12.70 -16.48 16.92
CA LEU A 120 -13.08 -17.43 15.88
C LEU A 120 -13.94 -16.72 14.83
N MET A 121 -13.50 -16.68 13.56
CA MET A 121 -14.36 -16.18 12.50
C MET A 121 -15.43 -17.21 12.11
N PRO A 122 -16.73 -16.89 12.25
CA PRO A 122 -17.81 -17.77 11.81
C PRO A 122 -17.92 -17.80 10.28
N THR A 123 -18.17 -18.99 9.69
CA THR A 123 -18.58 -19.11 8.28
C THR A 123 -20.10 -19.15 8.18
N LEU A 124 -20.68 -18.43 7.21
CA LEU A 124 -22.11 -18.09 7.11
C LEU A 124 -22.72 -18.59 5.79
N HIS A 125 -24.05 -18.67 5.70
CA HIS A 125 -24.75 -19.18 4.51
C HIS A 125 -24.73 -18.16 3.33
N PRO A 126 -24.38 -18.54 2.08
CA PRO A 126 -23.97 -17.62 1.00
C PRO A 126 -24.89 -16.43 0.67
N SER A 127 -26.20 -16.58 0.87
CA SER A 127 -27.19 -15.51 0.67
C SER A 127 -27.21 -14.49 1.82
N LEU A 128 -27.17 -14.98 3.06
CA LEU A 128 -27.12 -14.19 4.30
C LEU A 128 -25.74 -13.58 4.53
N GLU A 129 -24.67 -14.25 4.07
CA GLU A 129 -23.30 -13.76 4.11
C GLU A 129 -23.16 -12.33 3.61
N SER A 130 -23.86 -11.95 2.53
CA SER A 130 -23.64 -10.64 1.92
C SER A 130 -24.06 -9.50 2.84
N LEU A 131 -25.27 -9.54 3.39
CA LEU A 131 -25.79 -8.52 4.30
C LEU A 131 -25.14 -8.59 5.69
N ALA A 132 -25.01 -9.78 6.27
CA ALA A 132 -24.37 -9.95 7.57
C ALA A 132 -22.91 -9.47 7.54
N ARG A 133 -22.16 -9.74 6.46
CA ARG A 133 -20.83 -9.16 6.27
C ARG A 133 -20.88 -7.64 6.19
N MET A 134 -21.81 -7.04 5.44
CA MET A 134 -21.95 -5.58 5.31
C MET A 134 -22.14 -4.93 6.69
N GLU A 135 -23.02 -5.49 7.52
CA GLU A 135 -23.29 -5.04 8.90
C GLU A 135 -22.05 -5.20 9.78
N ALA A 136 -21.39 -6.36 9.77
CA ALA A 136 -20.13 -6.56 10.49
C ALA A 136 -19.04 -5.58 10.07
N VAL A 137 -18.98 -5.16 8.80
CA VAL A 137 -18.06 -4.09 8.36
C VAL A 137 -18.40 -2.76 9.02
N VAL A 138 -19.69 -2.40 8.99
CA VAL A 138 -20.16 -1.10 9.49
C VAL A 138 -19.93 -1.02 10.99
N ASN A 139 -20.22 -2.11 11.71
CA ASN A 139 -19.92 -2.24 13.13
C ASN A 139 -18.40 -2.13 13.37
N LEU A 140 -17.58 -2.97 12.72
CA LEU A 140 -16.10 -2.92 12.87
C LEU A 140 -15.52 -1.53 12.57
N TYR A 141 -16.07 -0.81 11.59
CA TYR A 141 -15.70 0.57 11.29
C TYR A 141 -16.15 1.57 12.37
N GLN A 142 -17.39 1.47 12.84
CA GLN A 142 -17.91 2.33 13.91
C GLN A 142 -17.12 2.13 15.19
N GLU A 143 -16.85 0.88 15.55
CA GLU A 143 -16.01 0.47 16.67
C GLU A 143 -14.59 1.04 16.51
N LEU A 144 -13.87 0.74 15.42
CA LEU A 144 -12.54 1.33 15.15
C LEU A 144 -12.48 2.86 15.22
N MET A 145 -13.56 3.53 14.83
CA MET A 145 -13.66 5.00 14.88
C MET A 145 -13.91 5.56 16.29
N LYS A 146 -14.30 4.74 17.29
CA LYS A 146 -14.33 5.15 18.71
C LYS A 146 -12.92 5.42 19.25
N CYS A 147 -11.93 4.68 18.77
CA CYS A 147 -10.52 4.82 19.16
C CYS A 147 -9.77 5.83 18.28
N ALA A 148 -10.48 6.58 17.44
CA ALA A 148 -9.87 7.58 16.60
C ALA A 148 -9.54 8.85 17.41
N ASP A 149 -8.32 9.36 17.26
CA ASP A 149 -7.91 10.62 17.83
C ASP A 149 -8.74 11.78 17.26
N PRO A 150 -9.51 12.52 18.08
CA PRO A 150 -10.32 13.65 17.61
C PRO A 150 -9.46 14.80 17.08
N ARG A 151 -8.21 14.96 17.56
CA ARG A 151 -7.30 16.05 17.18
C ARG A 151 -6.96 16.01 15.69
N ILE A 152 -7.00 14.83 15.06
CA ILE A 152 -6.65 14.64 13.65
C ILE A 152 -7.86 14.67 12.70
N GLN A 153 -9.09 14.68 13.20
CA GLN A 153 -10.31 14.50 12.38
C GLN A 153 -10.47 15.55 11.27
N ASN A 154 -10.12 16.82 11.55
CA ASN A 154 -10.28 17.94 10.62
C ASN A 154 -9.13 18.09 9.62
N TYR A 155 -8.09 17.26 9.71
CA TYR A 155 -6.96 17.33 8.80
C TYR A 155 -7.32 16.75 7.41
N PRO A 156 -6.79 17.31 6.31
CA PRO A 156 -6.97 16.76 4.96
C PRO A 156 -6.67 15.26 4.88
N LEU A 157 -7.55 14.53 4.18
CA LEU A 157 -7.61 13.06 4.08
C LEU A 157 -8.00 12.28 5.35
N MET A 158 -8.13 12.91 6.53
CA MET A 158 -8.32 12.20 7.82
C MET A 158 -9.77 12.02 8.29
N GLY A 159 -10.73 12.53 7.53
CA GLY A 159 -12.17 12.38 7.84
C GLY A 159 -12.71 10.97 7.62
N SER A 160 -12.21 10.22 6.64
CA SER A 160 -12.70 8.85 6.33
C SER A 160 -11.66 8.03 5.56
N PRO A 161 -11.49 6.72 5.85
CA PRO A 161 -10.56 5.85 5.13
C PRO A 161 -11.00 5.57 3.68
N LEU A 162 -12.25 5.89 3.32
CA LEU A 162 -12.76 5.72 1.96
C LEU A 162 -11.99 6.56 0.94
N LEU A 163 -11.53 7.77 1.33
CA LEU A 163 -10.83 8.68 0.42
C LEU A 163 -9.38 8.23 0.17
N ILE A 164 -8.62 7.85 1.21
CA ILE A 164 -7.28 7.28 1.01
C ILE A 164 -7.36 5.96 0.25
N THR A 165 -8.37 5.12 0.52
CA THR A 165 -8.49 3.83 -0.16
C THR A 165 -8.89 4.01 -1.63
N SER A 166 -9.76 4.96 -1.97
CA SER A 166 -10.09 5.25 -3.38
C SER A 166 -8.88 5.78 -4.15
N ILE A 167 -8.10 6.70 -3.56
CA ILE A 167 -6.82 7.18 -4.13
C ILE A 167 -5.88 6.01 -4.42
N LEU A 168 -5.68 5.10 -3.45
CA LEU A 168 -4.76 3.97 -3.60
C LEU A 168 -5.27 2.92 -4.59
N LEU A 169 -6.57 2.66 -4.66
CA LEU A 169 -7.16 1.77 -5.67
C LEU A 169 -7.02 2.34 -7.08
N THR A 170 -7.27 3.65 -7.26
CA THR A 170 -7.03 4.35 -8.53
C THR A 170 -5.55 4.32 -8.91
N TYR A 171 -4.64 4.52 -7.94
CA TYR A 171 -3.20 4.40 -8.15
C TYR A 171 -2.79 2.99 -8.59
N VAL A 172 -3.23 1.93 -7.92
CA VAL A 172 -2.91 0.53 -8.30
C VAL A 172 -3.45 0.20 -9.69
N TYR A 173 -4.69 0.59 -9.98
CA TYR A 173 -5.28 0.41 -11.31
C TYR A 173 -4.52 1.20 -12.40
N PHE A 174 -4.10 2.42 -12.10
CA PHE A 174 -3.28 3.22 -13.00
C PHE A 174 -1.92 2.57 -13.25
N VAL A 175 -1.23 2.13 -12.19
CA VAL A 175 0.13 1.60 -12.26
C VAL A 175 0.20 0.26 -12.99
N LEU A 176 -0.74 -0.65 -12.73
CA LEU A 176 -0.71 -2.01 -13.26
C LEU A 176 -1.40 -2.16 -14.63
N SER A 177 -2.33 -1.27 -14.97
CA SER A 177 -3.18 -1.44 -16.17
C SER A 177 -3.24 -0.18 -17.03
N LEU A 178 -3.84 0.91 -16.55
CA LEU A 178 -4.19 2.04 -17.41
C LEU A 178 -2.96 2.80 -17.93
N GLY A 179 -2.01 3.12 -17.07
CA GLY A 179 -0.78 3.85 -17.39
C GLY A 179 0.08 3.12 -18.43
N PRO A 180 0.48 1.85 -18.21
CA PRO A 180 1.20 1.05 -19.20
C PRO A 180 0.48 0.93 -20.54
N ARG A 181 -0.86 0.76 -20.55
CA ARG A 181 -1.67 0.71 -21.78
C ARG A 181 -1.65 2.03 -22.55
N ILE A 182 -1.77 3.18 -21.86
CA ILE A 182 -1.69 4.51 -22.48
C ILE A 182 -0.28 4.77 -23.06
N MET A 183 0.76 4.30 -22.35
CA MET A 183 2.16 4.52 -22.72
C MET A 183 2.70 3.54 -23.76
N ALA A 184 2.02 2.42 -24.01
CA ALA A 184 2.46 1.37 -24.95
C ALA A 184 2.83 1.96 -26.33
N ASN A 185 1.93 2.74 -26.92
CA ASN A 185 2.07 3.35 -28.25
C ASN A 185 2.62 4.78 -28.22
N ARG A 186 3.17 5.25 -27.09
CA ARG A 186 3.74 6.60 -26.94
C ARG A 186 5.25 6.55 -26.71
N LYS A 187 5.94 7.64 -27.11
CA LYS A 187 7.35 7.89 -26.74
C LYS A 187 7.42 8.24 -25.24
N PRO A 188 8.51 7.92 -24.52
CA PRO A 188 8.66 8.28 -23.11
C PRO A 188 8.73 9.80 -22.93
N PHE A 189 8.07 10.33 -21.90
CA PHE A 189 8.06 11.76 -21.60
C PHE A 189 9.41 12.24 -21.04
N GLN A 190 9.86 13.42 -21.48
CA GLN A 190 11.10 14.05 -21.05
C GLN A 190 10.91 14.87 -19.77
N LEU A 191 10.63 14.20 -18.65
CA LEU A 191 10.30 14.83 -17.36
C LEU A 191 11.52 15.31 -16.55
N ARG A 192 12.65 15.68 -17.20
CA ARG A 192 13.92 15.95 -16.50
C ARG A 192 13.83 17.10 -15.49
N GLY A 193 13.33 18.26 -15.92
CA GLY A 193 13.16 19.42 -15.03
C GLY A 193 12.18 19.14 -13.89
N PHE A 194 11.03 18.53 -14.20
CA PHE A 194 10.04 18.12 -13.20
C PHE A 194 10.63 17.17 -12.15
N MET A 195 11.38 16.14 -12.56
CA MET A 195 12.04 15.23 -11.62
C MET A 195 13.06 15.93 -10.73
N ILE A 196 13.85 16.88 -11.27
CA ILE A 196 14.82 17.62 -10.47
C ILE A 196 14.09 18.38 -9.35
N VAL A 197 13.08 19.18 -9.71
CA VAL A 197 12.27 19.94 -8.74
C VAL A 197 11.59 19.00 -7.74
N TYR A 198 10.89 17.97 -8.22
CA TYR A 198 10.16 17.00 -7.39
C TYR A 198 11.06 16.30 -6.36
N ASN A 199 12.23 15.78 -6.78
CA ASN A 199 13.14 15.09 -5.87
C ASN A 199 13.74 16.04 -4.83
N PHE A 200 14.15 17.26 -5.23
CA PHE A 200 14.66 18.24 -4.26
C PHE A 200 13.56 18.75 -3.30
N SER A 201 12.33 18.91 -3.77
CA SER A 201 11.18 19.20 -2.88
C SER A 201 10.94 18.07 -1.87
N LEU A 202 11.09 16.80 -2.27
CA LEU A 202 10.99 15.67 -1.34
C LEU A 202 12.16 15.57 -0.36
N VAL A 203 13.38 15.98 -0.75
CA VAL A 203 14.50 16.14 0.18
C VAL A 203 14.17 17.19 1.25
N THR A 204 13.71 18.37 0.85
CA THR A 204 13.32 19.44 1.78
C THR A 204 12.17 19.03 2.69
N LEU A 205 11.13 18.38 2.14
CA LEU A 205 10.00 17.85 2.92
C LEU A 205 10.46 16.80 3.93
N SER A 206 11.35 15.88 3.51
CA SER A 206 11.87 14.83 4.39
C SER A 206 12.74 15.42 5.51
N LEU A 207 13.60 16.40 5.21
CA LEU A 207 14.39 17.13 6.20
C LEU A 207 13.49 17.84 7.23
N TYR A 208 12.43 18.51 6.75
CA TYR A 208 11.47 19.19 7.62
C TYR A 208 10.72 18.19 8.52
N ILE A 209 10.26 17.06 7.97
CA ILE A 209 9.62 15.99 8.76
C ILE A 209 10.57 15.40 9.81
N VAL A 210 11.85 15.19 9.49
CA VAL A 210 12.85 14.73 10.47
C VAL A 210 13.01 15.75 11.60
N TYR A 211 13.20 17.03 11.26
CA TYR A 211 13.30 18.12 12.25
C TYR A 211 12.05 18.19 13.15
N GLU A 212 10.86 18.11 12.57
CA GLU A 212 9.61 18.14 13.34
C GLU A 212 9.46 16.92 14.24
N PHE A 213 9.78 15.69 13.79
CA PHE A 213 9.77 14.51 14.68
C PHE A 213 10.77 14.64 15.84
N LEU A 214 12.00 15.07 15.54
CA LEU A 214 13.04 15.31 16.55
C LEU A 214 12.56 16.32 17.61
N MET A 215 11.92 17.40 17.18
CA MET A 215 11.45 18.49 18.05
C MET A 215 10.01 18.32 18.57
N SER A 216 9.40 17.14 18.40
CA SER A 216 8.06 16.79 18.93
C SER A 216 8.09 15.66 19.97
N GLY A 217 9.28 15.21 20.38
CA GLY A 217 9.44 14.15 21.36
C GLY A 217 10.85 13.56 21.38
N TRP A 218 11.39 13.19 20.22
CA TRP A 218 12.61 12.36 20.13
C TRP A 218 13.89 13.02 20.66
N LEU A 219 14.00 14.35 20.68
CA LEU A 219 15.10 15.09 21.34
C LEU A 219 14.66 15.86 22.59
N SER A 220 13.37 15.82 22.95
CA SER A 220 12.79 16.61 24.04
C SER A 220 12.36 15.74 25.22
N THR A 221 11.33 14.93 25.04
CA THR A 221 10.62 14.22 26.12
C THR A 221 10.73 12.70 26.07
N TYR A 222 11.11 12.12 24.93
CA TYR A 222 11.09 10.67 24.73
C TYR A 222 12.34 9.98 25.29
N THR A 223 12.12 8.82 25.87
CA THR A 223 13.11 7.97 26.54
C THR A 223 13.86 7.01 25.62
N TRP A 224 13.46 6.94 24.33
CA TRP A 224 13.96 5.97 23.34
C TRP A 224 13.70 4.51 23.75
N ARG A 225 12.56 4.29 24.43
CA ARG A 225 12.16 3.00 25.01
C ARG A 225 10.64 2.83 24.92
N CYS A 226 9.94 2.96 26.05
CA CYS A 226 8.49 2.90 26.12
C CYS A 226 7.95 4.33 26.19
N ASP A 227 7.74 4.93 25.02
CA ASP A 227 7.19 6.28 24.92
C ASP A 227 5.71 6.16 24.51
N PRO A 228 4.74 6.39 25.42
CA PRO A 228 3.31 6.29 25.10
C PRO A 228 2.86 7.42 24.18
N VAL A 229 1.66 7.29 23.60
CA VAL A 229 1.04 8.38 22.83
C VAL A 229 0.53 9.45 23.81
N ASP A 230 0.99 10.69 23.69
CA ASP A 230 0.42 11.82 24.42
C ASP A 230 -0.87 12.28 23.73
N PHE A 231 -2.00 12.13 24.42
CA PHE A 231 -3.33 12.54 23.96
C PHE A 231 -3.76 13.94 24.43
N SER A 232 -2.90 14.65 25.16
CA SER A 232 -3.19 16.01 25.61
C SER A 232 -3.19 17.02 24.46
N ASN A 233 -3.71 18.22 24.72
CA ASN A 233 -3.65 19.36 23.80
C ASN A 233 -2.43 20.26 24.07
N ASN A 234 -1.35 19.72 24.65
CA ASN A 234 -0.12 20.49 24.83
C ASN A 234 0.54 20.78 23.45
N PRO A 235 1.40 21.82 23.34
CA PRO A 235 1.99 22.20 22.06
C PRO A 235 2.85 21.12 21.40
N GLU A 236 3.49 20.25 22.19
CA GLU A 236 4.42 19.21 21.71
C GLU A 236 3.67 18.00 21.14
N ALA A 237 2.64 17.51 21.83
CA ALA A 237 1.74 16.47 21.35
C ALA A 237 1.00 16.90 20.09
N LEU A 238 0.48 18.14 20.04
CA LEU A 238 -0.14 18.67 18.82
C LEU A 238 0.85 18.83 17.66
N ARG A 239 2.14 19.04 17.95
CA ARG A 239 3.21 19.01 16.95
C ARG A 239 3.48 17.59 16.45
N MET A 240 3.54 16.60 17.34
CA MET A 240 3.66 15.18 17.00
C MET A 240 2.52 14.70 16.08
N VAL A 241 1.27 15.04 16.41
CA VAL A 241 0.10 14.73 15.56
C VAL A 241 0.24 15.37 14.17
N ARG A 242 0.69 16.63 14.11
CA ARG A 242 0.89 17.36 12.84
C ARG A 242 1.98 16.74 11.97
N VAL A 243 3.12 16.35 12.55
CA VAL A 243 4.20 15.71 11.78
C VAL A 243 3.83 14.28 11.35
N ALA A 244 3.10 13.53 12.18
CA ALA A 244 2.56 12.22 11.81
C ALA A 244 1.60 12.33 10.60
N TRP A 245 0.70 13.32 10.60
CA TRP A 245 -0.12 13.63 9.43
C TRP A 245 0.70 14.05 8.20
N LEU A 246 1.71 14.92 8.39
CA LEU A 246 2.56 15.38 7.29
C LEU A 246 3.38 14.22 6.68
N PHE A 247 3.80 13.26 7.50
CA PHE A 247 4.42 12.02 7.04
C PHE A 247 3.45 11.20 6.19
N MET A 248 2.20 10.99 6.64
CA MET A 248 1.18 10.30 5.84
C MET A 248 0.93 11.01 4.51
N LEU A 249 0.81 12.34 4.49
CA LEU A 249 0.72 13.12 3.25
C LEU A 249 1.94 12.94 2.36
N SER A 250 3.16 12.87 2.91
CA SER A 250 4.35 12.58 2.12
C SER A 250 4.20 11.26 1.37
N LYS A 251 3.62 10.21 2.00
CA LYS A 251 3.40 8.91 1.35
C LYS A 251 2.37 8.96 0.22
N VAL A 252 1.42 9.89 0.27
CA VAL A 252 0.51 10.16 -0.86
C VAL A 252 1.24 10.91 -1.99
N ILE A 253 2.15 11.84 -1.68
CA ILE A 253 2.97 12.56 -2.68
C ILE A 253 3.99 11.62 -3.35
N GLU A 254 4.55 10.67 -2.59
CA GLU A 254 5.49 9.64 -3.05
C GLU A 254 4.84 8.67 -4.07
N LEU A 255 3.50 8.58 -4.17
CA LEU A 255 2.82 7.83 -5.24
C LEU A 255 3.19 8.33 -6.65
N MET A 256 3.60 9.59 -6.77
CA MET A 256 4.03 10.20 -8.03
C MET A 256 5.33 9.56 -8.58
N ASP A 257 6.19 8.96 -7.76
CA ASP A 257 7.39 8.23 -8.22
C ASP A 257 7.04 7.18 -9.28
N THR A 258 6.02 6.37 -8.99
CA THR A 258 5.58 5.28 -9.87
C THR A 258 4.92 5.81 -11.14
N VAL A 259 4.20 6.94 -11.04
CA VAL A 259 3.64 7.66 -12.20
C VAL A 259 4.76 8.17 -13.11
N ILE A 260 5.81 8.78 -12.54
CA ILE A 260 7.01 9.23 -13.27
C ILE A 260 7.69 8.03 -13.97
N PHE A 261 7.80 6.87 -13.32
CA PHE A 261 8.41 5.68 -13.94
C PHE A 261 7.62 5.21 -15.17
N ILE A 262 6.29 5.17 -15.10
CA ILE A 262 5.42 4.79 -16.23
C ILE A 262 5.49 5.80 -17.37
N LEU A 263 5.38 7.10 -17.08
CA LEU A 263 5.47 8.15 -18.10
C LEU A 263 6.84 8.17 -18.80
N ARG A 264 7.90 7.71 -18.12
CA ARG A 264 9.26 7.56 -18.69
C ARG A 264 9.53 6.18 -19.32
N LYS A 265 8.54 5.29 -19.36
CA LYS A 265 8.66 3.87 -19.80
C LYS A 265 9.85 3.17 -19.13
N LYS A 266 9.92 3.33 -17.80
CA LYS A 266 10.89 2.68 -16.91
C LYS A 266 10.23 1.51 -16.18
N ASP A 267 9.57 0.66 -16.95
CA ASP A 267 8.74 -0.45 -16.46
C ASP A 267 9.54 -1.39 -15.54
N GLY A 268 10.85 -1.56 -15.78
CA GLY A 268 11.74 -2.30 -14.88
C GLY A 268 11.89 -1.70 -13.46
N GLN A 269 11.59 -0.42 -13.24
CA GLN A 269 11.56 0.18 -11.90
C GLN A 269 10.24 -0.14 -11.17
N VAL A 270 9.15 -0.37 -11.91
CA VAL A 270 7.83 -0.76 -11.38
C VAL A 270 7.85 -2.24 -10.99
N THR A 271 8.51 -2.53 -9.87
CA THR A 271 8.64 -3.88 -9.29
C THR A 271 7.52 -4.16 -8.29
N PHE A 272 7.24 -5.44 -8.01
CA PHE A 272 6.32 -5.83 -6.92
C PHE A 272 6.67 -5.13 -5.60
N LEU A 273 7.95 -5.13 -5.19
CA LEU A 273 8.43 -4.41 -4.00
C LEU A 273 8.00 -2.93 -4.00
N HIS A 274 8.21 -2.24 -5.13
CA HIS A 274 7.87 -0.81 -5.25
C HIS A 274 6.36 -0.58 -5.14
N VAL A 275 5.55 -1.33 -5.91
CA VAL A 275 4.08 -1.14 -5.89
C VAL A 275 3.50 -1.54 -4.54
N PHE A 276 3.92 -2.69 -3.98
CA PHE A 276 3.51 -3.16 -2.65
C PHE A 276 3.82 -2.11 -1.57
N HIS A 277 5.07 -1.61 -1.52
CA HIS A 277 5.47 -0.56 -0.58
C HIS A 277 4.61 0.70 -0.73
N HIS A 278 4.54 1.30 -1.91
CA HIS A 278 3.80 2.54 -2.11
C HIS A 278 2.27 2.38 -2.00
N SER A 279 1.72 1.15 -2.04
CA SER A 279 0.31 0.90 -1.76
C SER A 279 0.01 0.66 -0.28
N VAL A 280 0.78 -0.20 0.41
CA VAL A 280 0.47 -0.63 1.78
C VAL A 280 0.89 0.40 2.84
N LEU A 281 1.98 1.15 2.59
CA LEU A 281 2.46 2.16 3.55
C LEU A 281 1.44 3.29 3.77
N PRO A 282 0.95 4.02 2.75
CA PRO A 282 -0.03 5.10 2.99
C PRO A 282 -1.32 4.60 3.64
N TRP A 283 -1.77 3.38 3.30
CA TRP A 283 -2.98 2.79 3.86
C TRP A 283 -2.84 2.44 5.34
N SER A 284 -1.76 1.76 5.71
CA SER A 284 -1.46 1.41 7.11
C SER A 284 -1.14 2.64 7.95
N TRP A 285 -0.43 3.63 7.38
CA TRP A 285 -0.15 4.89 8.05
C TRP A 285 -1.40 5.72 8.33
N TRP A 286 -2.40 5.70 7.45
CA TRP A 286 -3.69 6.36 7.71
C TRP A 286 -4.34 5.84 9.01
N TRP A 287 -4.35 4.51 9.20
CA TRP A 287 -4.84 3.90 10.44
C TRP A 287 -3.94 4.20 11.64
N GLY A 288 -2.62 4.10 11.46
CA GLY A 288 -1.63 4.39 12.50
C GLY A 288 -1.80 5.79 13.09
N ILE A 289 -1.93 6.83 12.27
CA ILE A 289 -2.16 8.20 12.77
C ILE A 289 -3.61 8.47 13.18
N LYS A 290 -4.57 7.64 12.74
CA LYS A 290 -5.95 7.77 13.18
C LYS A 290 -6.12 7.31 14.63
N ILE A 291 -5.38 6.28 15.05
CA ILE A 291 -5.48 5.66 16.39
C ILE A 291 -4.34 6.12 17.31
N ALA A 292 -3.09 6.09 16.83
CA ALA A 292 -1.88 6.30 17.63
C ALA A 292 -0.90 7.31 16.97
N PRO A 293 -1.26 8.60 16.86
CA PRO A 293 -0.42 9.63 16.22
C PRO A 293 0.77 10.10 17.08
N GLY A 294 1.60 9.17 17.57
CA GLY A 294 2.79 9.51 18.37
C GLY A 294 3.45 8.31 19.05
N GLY A 295 4.20 8.58 20.12
CA GLY A 295 4.88 7.60 20.94
C GLY A 295 5.98 6.82 20.19
N MET A 296 6.37 5.67 20.75
CA MET A 296 7.39 4.77 20.19
C MET A 296 7.04 4.28 18.77
N GLY A 297 5.75 4.25 18.43
CA GLY A 297 5.26 3.95 17.07
C GLY A 297 5.73 4.95 16.01
N SER A 298 6.09 6.18 16.37
CA SER A 298 6.60 7.20 15.44
C SER A 298 8.07 7.02 15.03
N PHE A 299 8.84 6.18 15.73
CA PHE A 299 10.30 6.02 15.50
C PHE A 299 10.63 5.68 14.05
N HIS A 300 9.87 4.76 13.46
CA HIS A 300 10.13 4.29 12.11
C HIS A 300 9.84 5.35 11.04
N ALA A 301 8.95 6.32 11.30
CA ALA A 301 8.79 7.47 10.42
C ALA A 301 10.00 8.41 10.48
N MET A 302 10.50 8.73 11.66
CA MET A 302 11.69 9.57 11.83
C MET A 302 12.91 8.97 11.10
N ILE A 303 13.18 7.68 11.28
CA ILE A 303 14.28 6.99 10.58
C ILE A 303 13.98 6.88 9.08
N ASN A 304 12.74 6.56 8.67
CA ASN A 304 12.39 6.49 7.24
C ASN A 304 12.57 7.84 6.54
N SER A 305 12.11 8.94 7.12
CA SER A 305 12.32 10.27 6.57
C SER A 305 13.80 10.62 6.48
N SER A 306 14.61 10.24 7.47
CA SER A 306 16.07 10.41 7.44
C SER A 306 16.72 9.65 6.26
N VAL A 307 16.27 8.44 5.97
CA VAL A 307 16.72 7.68 4.79
C VAL A 307 16.14 8.24 3.47
N HIS A 308 14.92 8.79 3.49
CA HIS A 308 14.30 9.43 2.33
C HIS A 308 15.05 10.70 1.90
N VAL A 309 15.65 11.46 2.83
CA VAL A 309 16.60 12.55 2.49
C VAL A 309 17.73 12.02 1.60
N VAL A 310 18.40 10.94 2.01
CA VAL A 310 19.52 10.35 1.25
C VAL A 310 19.06 9.75 -0.08
N MET A 311 17.90 9.09 -0.09
CA MET A 311 17.34 8.44 -1.28
C MET A 311 16.87 9.46 -2.34
N TYR A 312 16.10 10.48 -1.95
CA TYR A 312 15.64 11.51 -2.90
C TYR A 312 16.77 12.44 -3.34
N LEU A 313 17.80 12.64 -2.50
CA LEU A 313 19.03 13.32 -2.94
C LEU A 313 19.73 12.51 -4.04
N TYR A 314 19.89 11.19 -3.87
CA TYR A 314 20.43 10.30 -4.91
C TYR A 314 19.59 10.39 -6.20
N TYR A 315 18.26 10.35 -6.10
CA TYR A 315 17.39 10.44 -7.29
C TYR A 315 17.44 11.80 -7.97
N GLY A 316 17.44 12.91 -7.22
CA GLY A 316 17.61 14.28 -7.74
C GLY A 316 18.94 14.45 -8.49
N LEU A 317 20.05 14.02 -7.88
CA LEU A 317 21.35 14.00 -8.53
C LEU A 317 21.36 13.10 -9.78
N SER A 318 20.67 11.94 -9.76
CA SER A 318 20.57 11.06 -10.94
C SER A 318 19.78 11.69 -12.10
N ALA A 319 18.86 12.62 -11.80
CA ALA A 319 18.07 13.38 -12.77
C ALA A 319 18.85 14.55 -13.40
N LEU A 320 19.94 15.01 -12.77
CA LEU A 320 20.93 15.90 -13.42
C LEU A 320 21.63 15.25 -14.63
N GLY A 321 21.42 13.95 -14.87
CA GLY A 321 21.74 13.30 -16.15
C GLY A 321 23.16 12.73 -16.24
N PRO A 322 23.68 12.49 -17.45
CA PRO A 322 24.96 11.79 -17.65
C PRO A 322 26.18 12.47 -17.03
N VAL A 323 26.12 13.76 -16.71
CA VAL A 323 27.20 14.51 -16.04
C VAL A 323 27.32 14.09 -14.57
N ALA A 324 26.21 13.88 -13.86
CA ALA A 324 26.21 13.54 -12.44
C ALA A 324 26.31 12.03 -12.19
N GLN A 325 25.78 11.19 -13.09
CA GLN A 325 25.71 9.73 -12.90
C GLN A 325 27.05 9.00 -12.67
N PRO A 326 28.20 9.41 -13.25
CA PRO A 326 29.51 8.81 -12.94
C PRO A 326 29.89 8.95 -11.45
N TYR A 327 29.52 10.06 -10.81
CA TYR A 327 29.82 10.35 -9.41
C TYR A 327 28.90 9.61 -8.42
N LEU A 328 27.84 8.93 -8.91
CA LEU A 328 26.88 8.17 -8.10
C LEU A 328 27.35 6.72 -7.82
N TRP A 329 28.62 6.55 -7.50
CA TRP A 329 29.22 5.26 -7.14
C TRP A 329 28.59 4.64 -5.88
N TRP A 330 28.11 5.49 -4.96
CA TRP A 330 27.57 5.11 -3.66
C TRP A 330 26.15 4.52 -3.66
N LYS A 331 25.57 4.20 -4.83
CA LYS A 331 24.28 3.52 -4.96
C LYS A 331 24.13 2.28 -4.05
N LYS A 332 25.20 1.49 -3.89
CA LYS A 332 25.21 0.32 -2.99
C LYS A 332 25.02 0.74 -1.52
N HIS A 333 25.68 1.81 -1.08
CA HIS A 333 25.55 2.32 0.29
C HIS A 333 24.14 2.82 0.58
N MET A 334 23.45 3.47 -0.38
CA MET A 334 22.05 3.85 -0.22
C MET A 334 21.15 2.64 0.09
N THR A 335 21.28 1.53 -0.63
CA THR A 335 20.49 0.31 -0.33
C THR A 335 20.92 -0.36 0.99
N ALA A 336 22.19 -0.22 1.40
CA ALA A 336 22.64 -0.72 2.70
C ALA A 336 22.04 0.10 3.85
N ILE A 337 21.95 1.42 3.72
CA ILE A 337 21.28 2.31 4.68
C ILE A 337 19.79 1.95 4.83
N GLN A 338 19.11 1.63 3.72
CA GLN A 338 17.72 1.14 3.75
C GLN A 338 17.58 -0.19 4.51
N LEU A 339 18.52 -1.13 4.35
CA LEU A 339 18.52 -2.38 5.13
C LEU A 339 18.80 -2.14 6.61
N ILE A 340 19.75 -1.26 6.93
CA ILE A 340 20.08 -0.85 8.31
C ILE A 340 18.87 -0.18 8.99
N GLN A 341 18.11 0.66 8.28
CA GLN A 341 16.84 1.22 8.78
C GLN A 341 15.90 0.12 9.30
N PHE A 342 15.66 -0.95 8.52
CA PHE A 342 14.74 -2.01 8.94
C PHE A 342 15.26 -2.75 10.18
N VAL A 343 16.57 -2.97 10.28
CA VAL A 343 17.20 -3.57 11.48
C VAL A 343 17.04 -2.65 12.69
N LEU A 344 17.37 -1.37 12.58
CA LEU A 344 17.24 -0.39 13.68
C LEU A 344 15.79 -0.25 14.16
N VAL A 345 14.84 -0.16 13.23
CA VAL A 345 13.40 -0.10 13.54
C VAL A 345 12.93 -1.39 14.22
N SER A 346 13.37 -2.56 13.73
CA SER A 346 13.00 -3.85 14.33
C SER A 346 13.58 -4.02 15.73
N LEU A 347 14.83 -3.61 15.96
CA LEU A 347 15.45 -3.63 17.28
C LEU A 347 14.72 -2.70 18.27
N HIS A 348 14.40 -1.47 17.84
CA HIS A 348 13.68 -0.52 18.67
C HIS A 348 12.28 -1.03 19.03
N ILE A 349 11.50 -1.47 18.03
CA ILE A 349 10.13 -1.93 18.27
C ILE A 349 10.10 -3.22 19.11
N SER A 350 11.10 -4.10 18.98
CA SER A 350 11.24 -5.30 19.81
C SER A 350 11.51 -5.00 21.29
N GLN A 351 11.95 -3.79 21.68
CA GLN A 351 12.08 -3.42 23.10
C GLN A 351 10.75 -3.59 23.85
N TYR A 352 9.61 -3.37 23.18
CA TYR A 352 8.28 -3.55 23.75
C TYR A 352 8.09 -4.95 24.38
N TYR A 353 8.54 -6.01 23.70
CA TYR A 353 8.39 -7.39 24.16
C TYR A 353 9.31 -7.77 25.33
N PHE A 354 10.32 -6.95 25.63
CA PHE A 354 11.28 -7.18 26.72
C PHE A 354 11.10 -6.22 27.90
N MET A 355 10.19 -5.25 27.81
CA MET A 355 9.88 -4.30 28.89
C MET A 355 8.66 -4.78 29.69
N PRO A 356 8.81 -5.16 30.98
CA PRO A 356 7.71 -5.73 31.76
C PRO A 356 6.60 -4.74 32.12
N SER A 357 6.86 -3.43 32.00
CA SER A 357 5.94 -2.36 32.40
C SER A 357 5.91 -1.24 31.36
N CYS A 358 5.45 -1.54 30.15
CA CYS A 358 5.33 -0.55 29.07
C CYS A 358 3.86 -0.16 28.83
N ASN A 359 3.50 1.07 29.21
CA ASN A 359 2.14 1.60 29.12
C ASN A 359 1.79 2.17 27.72
N TYR A 360 2.31 1.58 26.65
CA TYR A 360 1.96 1.98 25.27
C TYR A 360 0.56 1.46 24.93
N GLN A 361 -0.34 2.37 24.56
CA GLN A 361 -1.78 2.13 24.55
C GLN A 361 -2.27 1.18 23.44
N TYR A 362 -1.53 1.00 22.35
CA TYR A 362 -2.00 0.23 21.18
C TYR A 362 -1.00 -0.86 20.76
N PRO A 363 -0.89 -1.98 21.50
CA PRO A 363 0.06 -3.06 21.21
C PRO A 363 -0.01 -3.55 19.76
N ILE A 364 -1.21 -3.57 19.15
CA ILE A 364 -1.38 -3.98 17.75
C ILE A 364 -0.53 -3.15 16.76
N ILE A 365 -0.33 -1.85 17.00
CA ILE A 365 0.49 -0.99 16.15
C ILE A 365 1.96 -1.41 16.22
N ILE A 366 2.43 -1.81 17.40
CA ILE A 366 3.79 -2.36 17.61
C ILE A 366 3.97 -3.66 16.82
N HIS A 367 3.01 -4.59 16.91
CA HIS A 367 3.01 -5.84 16.15
C HIS A 367 2.99 -5.60 14.63
N LEU A 368 2.18 -4.65 14.14
CA LEU A 368 2.12 -4.30 12.71
C LEU A 368 3.44 -3.69 12.21
N ILE A 369 4.08 -2.82 12.99
CA ILE A 369 5.40 -2.24 12.64
C ILE A 369 6.46 -3.34 12.56
N TRP A 370 6.50 -4.26 13.53
CA TRP A 370 7.45 -5.37 13.55
C TRP A 370 7.25 -6.33 12.36
N MET A 371 5.99 -6.69 12.06
CA MET A 371 5.61 -7.52 10.92
C MET A 371 6.02 -6.86 9.59
N TYR A 372 5.65 -5.59 9.36
CA TYR A 372 6.04 -4.89 8.14
C TYR A 372 7.57 -4.71 8.03
N GLY A 373 8.26 -4.40 9.14
CA GLY A 373 9.72 -4.33 9.17
C GLY A 373 10.36 -5.63 8.68
N THR A 374 9.87 -6.78 9.15
CA THR A 374 10.31 -8.11 8.73
C THR A 374 10.02 -8.38 7.25
N ILE A 375 8.80 -8.10 6.77
CA ILE A 375 8.41 -8.28 5.37
C ILE A 375 9.30 -7.43 4.44
N PHE A 376 9.49 -6.15 4.75
CA PHE A 376 10.33 -5.27 3.94
C PHE A 376 11.80 -5.64 4.01
N PHE A 377 12.33 -6.05 5.16
CA PHE A 377 13.69 -6.55 5.27
C PHE A 377 13.94 -7.75 4.33
N ILE A 378 13.01 -8.71 4.27
CA ILE A 378 13.09 -9.86 3.36
C ILE A 378 13.05 -9.41 1.89
N LEU A 379 12.10 -8.54 1.51
CA LEU A 379 11.95 -8.07 0.14
C LEU A 379 13.16 -7.21 -0.34
N PHE A 380 13.70 -6.34 0.53
CA PHE A 380 14.90 -5.56 0.23
C PHE A 380 16.17 -6.43 0.19
N SER A 381 16.27 -7.47 1.03
CA SER A 381 17.37 -8.45 0.98
C SER A 381 17.34 -9.27 -0.31
N ASN A 382 16.15 -9.69 -0.75
CA ASN A 382 15.95 -10.32 -2.06
C ASN A 382 16.36 -9.36 -3.20
N PHE A 383 15.95 -8.10 -3.14
CA PHE A 383 16.35 -7.07 -4.11
C PHE A 383 17.87 -6.86 -4.15
N TRP A 384 18.55 -6.82 -3.00
CA TRP A 384 20.00 -6.71 -2.88
C TRP A 384 20.70 -7.89 -3.56
N TYR A 385 20.26 -9.11 -3.24
CA TYR A 385 20.79 -10.34 -3.83
C TYR A 385 20.67 -10.34 -5.36
N HIS A 386 19.48 -10.03 -5.91
CA HIS A 386 19.27 -9.99 -7.36
C HIS A 386 19.98 -8.83 -8.06
N SER A 387 20.06 -7.65 -7.43
CA SER A 387 20.62 -6.44 -8.05
C SER A 387 22.15 -6.40 -8.03
N TYR A 388 22.75 -6.81 -6.91
CA TYR A 388 24.18 -6.65 -6.65
C TYR A 388 24.97 -7.95 -6.62
N THR A 389 24.38 -9.05 -6.13
CA THR A 389 25.07 -10.36 -6.06
C THR A 389 24.94 -11.09 -7.39
N LYS A 390 23.74 -11.15 -7.98
CA LYS A 390 23.51 -11.65 -9.36
C LYS A 390 23.74 -10.59 -10.46
N GLY A 391 24.28 -9.42 -10.10
CA GLY A 391 24.74 -8.39 -11.05
C GLY A 391 23.68 -7.68 -11.92
N LYS A 392 22.38 -7.99 -11.79
CA LYS A 392 21.35 -7.50 -12.74
C LYS A 392 21.16 -5.97 -12.76
N ARG A 393 21.63 -5.23 -11.75
CA ARG A 393 21.43 -3.76 -11.62
C ARG A 393 22.66 -3.03 -11.06
N LEU A 394 23.87 -3.45 -11.44
CA LEU A 394 25.12 -2.80 -11.05
C LEU A 394 25.15 -1.30 -11.40
N PRO A 395 25.92 -0.46 -10.65
CA PRO A 395 26.16 0.93 -11.02
C PRO A 395 26.80 1.06 -12.41
N ARG A 396 26.48 2.13 -13.15
CA ARG A 396 26.96 2.32 -14.54
C ARG A 396 28.49 2.35 -14.66
N ALA A 397 29.19 2.90 -13.67
CA ALA A 397 30.66 2.88 -13.62
C ALA A 397 31.23 1.44 -13.67
N VAL A 398 30.59 0.48 -13.00
CA VAL A 398 31.00 -0.93 -13.03
C VAL A 398 30.66 -1.57 -14.38
N GLN A 399 29.54 -1.20 -15.00
CA GLN A 399 29.19 -1.66 -16.35
C GLN A 399 30.14 -1.14 -17.42
N GLN A 400 30.61 0.11 -17.31
CA GLN A 400 31.59 0.70 -18.23
C GLN A 400 32.96 0.02 -18.08
N ASN A 401 33.43 -0.19 -16.84
CA ASN A 401 34.69 -0.90 -16.60
C ASN A 401 34.63 -2.38 -17.03
N GLY A 402 33.50 -3.06 -16.80
CA GLY A 402 33.28 -4.44 -17.25
C GLY A 402 33.17 -4.57 -18.78
N ALA A 403 32.54 -3.60 -19.46
CA ALA A 403 32.50 -3.56 -20.91
C ALA A 403 33.87 -3.27 -21.53
N ALA A 404 34.65 -2.35 -20.94
CA ALA A 404 36.03 -2.08 -21.36
C ALA A 404 36.95 -3.30 -21.16
N ALA A 405 36.81 -4.02 -20.04
CA ALA A 405 37.54 -5.27 -19.81
C ALA A 405 37.12 -6.37 -20.79
N SER A 406 35.81 -6.54 -21.04
CA SER A 406 35.29 -7.53 -22.00
C SER A 406 35.69 -7.23 -23.44
N MET A 407 35.81 -5.95 -23.82
CA MET A 407 36.36 -5.55 -25.13
C MET A 407 37.87 -5.83 -25.22
N LYS A 408 38.66 -5.59 -24.17
CA LYS A 408 40.09 -5.97 -24.16
C LYS A 408 40.30 -7.48 -24.26
N VAL A 409 39.47 -8.29 -23.59
CA VAL A 409 39.53 -9.77 -23.66
C VAL A 409 39.04 -10.34 -25.01
N LYS A 410 38.42 -9.53 -25.87
CA LYS A 410 38.06 -9.90 -27.25
C LYS A 410 38.98 -9.30 -28.33
N ALA A 411 39.98 -8.52 -27.93
CA ALA A 411 40.92 -7.84 -28.82
C ALA A 411 42.36 -8.39 -28.71
N ASN A 412 42.62 -9.23 -27.69
CA ASN A 412 43.73 -10.17 -27.62
C ASN A 412 43.19 -11.59 -27.90
#